data_AF-D8FH88-F1
#
_entry.id   AF-D8FH88-F1
#
_cell.length_a   1.000
_cell.length_b   1.000
_cell.length_c   1.000
_cell.angle_alpha   90.00
_cell.angle_beta   90.00
_cell.angle_gamma   90.00
#
_symmetry.space_group_name_H-M   'P 1'
#
loop_
_entity.id
_entity.type
_entity.pdbx_description
1 polymer ?
#
loop_
_entity_poly.entity_id
_entity_poly.type
_entity_poly.pdbx_seq_one_letter_code
_entity_poly.pdbx_strand_id
1 'polypeptide(L)'
;MKNNFFKSLHIYSFLCGLVILFVSFFIPIDNFPTLKPIGMSTMIICPMFGFLGIIFSILNKKYIYIFLNLLLVFSFFIVMSLGLIFLGP
;
A
#
# COMPACT_ATOMS: atom_id res chain seq x y z
N MET A 1 3.46 -6.64 29.30
CA MET A 1 2.62 -6.95 28.11
C MET A 1 2.81 -5.95 26.95
N LYS A 2 4.01 -5.33 26.78
CA LYS A 2 4.17 -4.09 25.97
C LYS A 2 4.87 -4.26 24.60
N ASN A 3 5.37 -5.44 24.23
CA ASN A 3 6.30 -5.55 23.09
C ASN A 3 5.82 -6.36 21.87
N ASN A 4 4.64 -6.98 21.89
CA ASN A 4 4.18 -7.75 20.72
C ASN A 4 3.56 -6.85 19.63
N PHE A 5 2.87 -5.78 20.00
CA PHE A 5 2.19 -4.91 19.04
C PHE A 5 3.17 -4.16 18.12
N PHE A 6 4.22 -3.55 18.67
CA PHE A 6 5.28 -2.92 17.87
C PHE A 6 6.08 -3.93 17.04
N LYS A 7 6.13 -5.20 17.48
CA LYS A 7 6.78 -6.28 16.75
C LYS A 7 5.96 -6.73 15.55
N SER A 8 4.64 -6.57 15.53
CA SER A 8 3.78 -6.94 14.40
C SER A 8 3.31 -5.75 13.55
N LEU A 9 3.68 -4.52 13.93
CA LEU A 9 3.20 -3.30 13.27
C LEU A 9 3.58 -3.22 11.78
N HIS A 10 4.74 -3.78 11.40
CA HIS A 10 5.12 -3.88 9.99
C HIS A 10 4.18 -4.78 9.16
N ILE A 11 3.62 -5.82 9.78
CA ILE A 11 2.65 -6.74 9.17
C ILE A 11 1.32 -6.01 9.02
N TYR A 12 0.85 -5.36 10.09
CA TYR A 12 -0.41 -4.63 10.06
C TYR A 12 -0.38 -3.46 9.09
N SER A 13 0.72 -2.71 9.02
CA SER A 13 0.86 -1.60 8.07
C SER A 13 0.74 -2.09 6.62
N PHE A 14 1.44 -3.18 6.30
CA PHE A 14 1.36 -3.81 4.98
C PHE A 14 -0.05 -4.30 4.66
N LEU A 15 -0.67 -5.06 5.57
CA LEU A 15 -2.02 -5.60 5.39
C LEU A 15 -3.07 -4.50 5.24
N CYS A 16 -3.02 -3.44 6.06
CA CYS A 16 -3.94 -2.32 5.95
C CYS A 16 -3.83 -1.65 4.58
N GLY A 17 -2.63 -1.32 4.12
CA GLY A 17 -2.46 -0.71 2.80
C GLY A 17 -2.86 -1.65 1.66
N LEU A 18 -2.63 -2.96 1.78
CA LEU A 18 -3.03 -3.95 0.79
C LEU A 18 -4.56 -4.11 0.73
N VAL A 19 -5.24 -4.13 1.87
CA VAL A 19 -6.71 -4.19 1.94
C VAL A 19 -7.31 -2.92 1.33
N ILE A 20 -6.76 -1.74 1.63
CA ILE A 20 -7.24 -0.48 1.07
C ILE A 20 -7.04 -0.45 -0.45
N LEU A 21 -5.88 -0.90 -0.94
CA LEU A 21 -5.62 -1.07 -2.37
C LEU A 21 -6.68 -1.98 -3.02
N PHE A 22 -6.91 -3.14 -2.43
CA PHE A 22 -7.86 -4.12 -2.95
C PHE A 22 -9.30 -3.56 -3.00
N VAL A 23 -9.77 -2.96 -1.89
CA VAL A 23 -11.11 -2.36 -1.83
C VAL A 23 -11.24 -1.21 -2.83
N SER A 24 -10.20 -0.39 -3.00
CA SER A 24 -10.22 0.75 -3.94
C SER A 24 -10.41 0.34 -5.40
N PHE A 25 -10.11 -0.91 -5.76
CA PHE A 25 -10.35 -1.45 -7.10
C PHE A 25 -11.85 -1.63 -7.40
N PHE A 26 -12.66 -1.88 -6.38
CA PHE A 26 -14.11 -2.14 -6.53
C PHE A 26 -14.99 -0.90 -6.31
N ILE A 27 -14.42 0.22 -5.87
CA ILE A 27 -15.20 1.43 -5.62
C ILE A 27 -15.56 2.08 -6.97
N PRO A 28 -16.86 2.38 -7.21
CA PRO A 28 -17.30 3.03 -8.44
C PRO A 28 -16.71 4.43 -8.59
N ILE A 29 -16.37 4.78 -9.84
CA ILE A 29 -15.63 5.99 -10.18
C ILE A 29 -16.55 7.23 -10.11
N ASP A 30 -17.84 7.04 -10.36
CA ASP A 30 -18.82 8.10 -10.63
C ASP A 30 -19.00 9.10 -9.48
N ASN A 31 -18.66 8.69 -8.25
CA ASN A 31 -18.78 9.52 -7.05
C ASN A 31 -17.52 10.36 -6.75
N PHE A 32 -16.44 10.24 -7.54
CA PHE A 32 -15.15 10.88 -7.28
C PHE A 32 -14.73 11.82 -8.43
N PRO A 33 -14.92 13.15 -8.28
CA PRO A 33 -14.76 14.10 -9.37
C PRO A 33 -13.31 14.43 -9.73
N THR A 34 -12.35 14.20 -8.83
CA THR A 34 -10.96 14.68 -8.98
C THR A 34 -9.92 13.57 -9.07
N LEU A 35 -10.02 12.54 -8.23
CA LEU A 35 -9.07 11.43 -8.24
C LEU A 35 -9.80 10.11 -8.04
N LYS A 36 -9.58 9.18 -8.96
CA LYS A 36 -10.18 7.83 -8.87
C LYS A 36 -9.76 7.18 -7.54
N PRO A 37 -10.63 6.38 -6.90
CA PRO A 37 -10.31 5.70 -5.63
C PRO A 37 -8.99 4.93 -5.67
N ILE A 38 -8.72 4.23 -6.78
CA ILE A 38 -7.46 3.49 -6.99
C ILE A 38 -6.24 4.41 -7.10
N GLY A 39 -6.40 5.62 -7.63
CA GLY A 39 -5.35 6.64 -7.66
C GLY A 39 -5.11 7.21 -6.27
N MET A 40 -6.17 7.49 -5.51
CA MET A 40 -6.03 7.96 -4.12
C MET A 40 -5.35 6.93 -3.22
N SER A 41 -5.76 5.66 -3.32
CA SER A 41 -5.16 4.60 -2.51
C SER A 41 -3.68 4.45 -2.83
N THR A 42 -3.30 4.35 -4.10
CA THR A 42 -1.92 4.08 -4.52
C THR A 42 -0.98 5.30 -4.42
N MET A 43 -1.46 6.53 -4.62
CA MET A 43 -0.61 7.74 -4.56
C MET A 43 -0.43 8.27 -3.13
N ILE A 44 -1.40 8.06 -2.24
CA ILE A 44 -1.42 8.67 -0.91
C ILE A 44 -1.39 7.59 0.17
N ILE A 45 -2.40 6.73 0.21
CA ILE A 45 -2.63 5.86 1.36
C ILE A 45 -1.58 4.74 1.44
N CYS A 46 -1.34 4.03 0.35
CA CYS A 46 -0.37 2.93 0.27
C CYS A 46 1.07 3.41 0.55
N PRO A 47 1.56 4.55 0.02
CA PRO A 47 2.83 5.12 0.42
C PRO A 47 2.92 5.46 1.91
N MET A 48 1.89 6.07 2.50
CA MET A 48 1.89 6.36 3.94
C MET A 48 2.03 5.10 4.80
N PHE A 49 1.23 4.06 4.52
CA PHE A 49 1.33 2.77 5.22
C PHE A 49 2.64 2.04 4.88
N GLY A 50 3.14 2.14 3.65
CA GLY A 50 4.39 1.54 3.23
C GLY A 50 5.57 2.14 4.00
N PHE A 51 5.68 3.46 4.09
CA PHE A 51 6.74 4.12 4.87
C PHE A 51 6.70 3.74 6.36
N LEU A 52 5.51 3.76 6.98
CA LEU A 52 5.34 3.30 8.36
C LEU A 52 5.81 1.84 8.52
N GLY A 53 5.39 0.95 7.61
CA GLY A 53 5.77 -0.45 7.64
C GLY A 53 7.27 -0.68 7.45
N ILE A 54 7.93 0.09 6.58
CA ILE A 54 9.39 0.05 6.38
C ILE A 54 10.12 0.41 7.68
N ILE A 55 9.73 1.51 8.35
CA ILE A 55 10.36 1.96 9.60
C ILE A 55 10.30 0.84 10.64
N PHE A 56 9.12 0.27 10.89
CA PHE A 56 8.98 -0.83 11.85
C PHE A 56 9.65 -2.13 11.39
N SER A 57 9.77 -2.37 10.09
CA SER A 57 10.48 -3.54 9.56
C SER A 57 11.99 -3.43 9.80
N ILE A 58 12.57 -2.25 9.61
CA ILE A 58 13.99 -1.97 9.88
C ILE A 58 14.28 -2.15 11.38
N LEU A 59 13.46 -1.55 12.25
CA LEU A 59 13.62 -1.65 13.71
C LEU A 59 13.58 -3.11 14.21
N ASN A 60 12.73 -3.94 13.60
CA ASN A 60 12.56 -5.34 13.98
C ASN A 60 13.46 -6.32 13.18
N LYS A 61 14.35 -5.82 12.31
CA LYS A 61 15.21 -6.62 11.41
C LYS A 61 14.44 -7.61 10.53
N LYS A 62 13.29 -7.19 10.01
CA LYS A 62 12.38 -8.00 9.20
C LYS A 62 12.50 -7.66 7.71
N TYR A 63 13.56 -8.17 7.08
CA TYR A 63 13.91 -7.84 5.70
C TYR A 63 12.81 -8.13 4.67
N ILE A 64 12.07 -9.24 4.81
CA ILE A 64 10.97 -9.57 3.91
C ILE A 64 9.89 -8.47 3.90
N TYR A 65 9.60 -7.89 5.06
CA TYR A 65 8.59 -6.84 5.21
C TYR A 65 9.11 -5.46 4.81
N ILE A 66 10.43 -5.24 4.82
CA ILE A 66 11.01 -4.06 4.17
C ILE A 66 10.67 -4.09 2.68
N PHE A 67 10.93 -5.22 2.02
CA PHE A 67 10.66 -5.37 0.58
C PHE A 67 9.16 -5.27 0.26
N LEU A 68 8.31 -5.95 1.03
CA LEU A 68 6.85 -5.89 0.83
C LEU A 68 6.28 -4.48 1.02
N ASN A 69 6.72 -3.76 2.06
CA ASN A 69 6.27 -2.39 2.27
C ASN A 69 6.88 -1.42 1.23
N LEU A 70 8.07 -1.69 0.70
CA LEU A 70 8.63 -0.94 -0.42
C LEU A 70 7.77 -1.09 -1.69
N LEU A 71 7.35 -2.31 -2.02
CA LEU A 71 6.40 -2.55 -3.11
C LEU A 71 5.10 -1.78 -2.91
N LEU A 72 4.63 -1.69 -1.66
CA LEU A 72 3.43 -0.92 -1.32
C LEU A 72 3.63 0.58 -1.56
N VAL A 73 4.82 1.13 -1.27
CA VAL A 73 5.17 2.53 -1.60
C VAL A 73 5.16 2.75 -3.11
N PHE A 74 5.69 1.81 -3.89
CA PHE A 74 5.71 1.89 -5.36
C PHE A 74 4.42 1.39 -6.02
N SER A 75 3.37 1.13 -5.25
CA SER A 75 2.10 0.58 -5.76
C SER A 75 1.49 1.41 -6.88
N PHE A 76 1.61 2.74 -6.84
CA PHE A 76 1.12 3.61 -7.92
C PHE A 76 1.74 3.29 -9.27
N PHE A 77 3.08 3.25 -9.33
CA PHE A 77 3.78 2.94 -10.57
C PHE A 77 3.46 1.53 -11.05
N ILE A 78 3.37 0.56 -10.13
CA ILE A 78 3.02 -0.82 -10.45
C ILE A 78 1.62 -0.91 -11.05
N VAL A 79 0.60 -0.36 -10.38
CA VAL A 79 -0.79 -0.41 -10.85
C VAL A 79 -0.95 0.34 -12.17
N MET A 80 -0.30 1.50 -12.33
CA MET A 80 -0.33 2.25 -13.58
C MET A 80 0.30 1.47 -14.73
N SER A 81 1.48 0.88 -14.52
CA SER A 81 2.15 0.06 -15.54
C SER A 81 1.31 -1.16 -15.91
N LEU A 82 0.69 -1.84 -14.93
CA LEU A 82 -0.23 -2.94 -15.21
C LEU A 82 -1.45 -2.45 -16.01
N GLY A 83 -2.03 -1.31 -15.64
CA GLY A 83 -3.12 -0.69 -16.39
C GLY A 83 -2.76 -0.47 -17.86
N LEU A 84 -1.60 0.14 -18.12
CA LEU A 84 -1.10 0.39 -19.48
C LEU A 84 -0.86 -0.90 -20.27
N ILE A 85 -0.30 -1.93 -19.64
CA ILE A 85 0.01 -3.21 -20.29
C ILE A 85 -1.26 -4.00 -20.62
N PHE A 86 -2.24 -4.03 -19.72
CA PHE A 86 -3.44 -4.87 -19.87
C PHE A 86 -4.60 -4.19 -20.61
N LEU A 87 -4.80 -2.88 -20.43
CA LEU A 87 -5.88 -2.14 -21.07
C LEU A 87 -5.44 -1.39 -22.34
N GLY A 88 -4.14 -1.30 -22.58
CA GLY A 88 -3.57 -0.53 -23.68
C GLY A 88 -3.49 0.97 -23.38
N PRO A 89 -2.92 1.76 -24.31
CA PRO A 89 -2.92 3.22 -24.26
C PRO A 89 -4.32 3.82 -24.46
#